data_AF-A0A2I2G7H8-F1
#
_entry.id   AF-A0A2I2G7H8-F1
#
_cell.length_a   1.000
_cell.length_b   1.000
_cell.length_c   1.000
_cell.angle_alpha   90.00
_cell.angle_beta   90.00
_cell.angle_gamma   90.00
#
_symmetry.space_group_name_H-M   'P 1'
#
loop_
_entity.id
_entity.type
_entity.pdbx_description
1 polymer ?
#
loop_
_entity_poly.entity_id
_entity_poly.type
_entity_poly.pdbx_seq_one_letter_code
_entity_poly.pdbx_strand_id
1 'polypeptide(L)' 'MLQSPTFTFLVGRNRTAFTIHSELVRDISPPLHVLMNNGNMKESREGVAVLEDVEADVFAAFCEYVYSG' A
#
# COMPACT_ATOMS: atom_id res chain seq x y z
N MET A 1 8.04 -7.34 10.35
CA MET A 1 6.75 -6.86 9.80
C MET A 1 6.12 -5.77 10.65
N LEU A 2 5.67 -6.02 11.89
CA LEU A 2 4.93 -5.00 12.67
C LEU A 2 5.71 -3.72 13.01
N GLN A 3 7.05 -3.77 12.96
CA GLN A 3 7.94 -2.62 13.19
C GLN A 3 8.40 -1.93 11.89
N SER A 4 8.01 -2.45 10.71
CA SER A 4 8.39 -1.80 9.46
C SER A 4 7.58 -0.52 9.26
N PRO A 5 8.11 0.45 8.49
CA PRO A 5 7.38 1.65 8.10
C PRO A 5 6.00 1.29 7.55
N THR A 6 5.02 2.13 7.87
CA THR A 6 3.68 2.05 7.30
C THR A 6 3.59 2.94 6.08
N PHE A 7 2.61 2.62 5.23
CA PHE A 7 2.31 3.38 4.04
C PHE A 7 0.81 3.40 3.82
N THR A 8 0.27 4.53 3.39
CA THR A 8 -1.18 4.73 3.22
C THR A 8 -1.57 4.77 1.74
N PHE A 9 -2.56 3.97 1.37
CA PHE A 9 -3.20 4.06 0.06
C PHE A 9 -4.53 4.78 0.20
N LEU A 10 -4.77 5.79 -0.63
CA LEU A 10 -6.05 6.46 -0.79
C LEU A 10 -6.75 5.87 -2.02
N VAL A 11 -7.72 5.00 -1.78
CA VAL A 11 -8.28 4.11 -2.81
C VAL A 11 -9.67 4.55 -3.24
N GLY A 12 -9.90 4.47 -4.55
CA GLY A 12 -11.16 4.80 -5.20
C GLY A 12 -11.46 6.29 -5.20
N ARG A 13 -12.57 6.66 -5.83
CA ARG A 13 -13.02 8.06 -5.96
C ARG A 13 -13.24 8.74 -4.60
N ASN A 14 -13.61 7.97 -3.59
CA ASN A 14 -13.84 8.47 -2.22
C ASN A 14 -12.56 8.58 -1.40
N ARG A 15 -11.40 8.17 -1.94
CA ARG A 15 -10.09 8.20 -1.26
C ARG A 15 -10.12 7.49 0.09
N THR A 16 -10.73 6.31 0.13
CA THR A 16 -10.77 5.47 1.32
C THR A 16 -9.34 5.11 1.72
N ALA A 17 -8.97 5.39 2.97
CA ALA A 17 -7.60 5.20 3.45
C ALA A 17 -7.37 3.76 3.92
N PHE A 18 -6.30 3.13 3.43
CA PHE A 18 -5.80 1.84 3.86
C PHE A 18 -4.33 1.95 4.24
N THR A 19 -3.98 1.67 5.48
CA THR A 19 -2.59 1.73 5.96
C THR A 19 -2.05 0.32 6.16
N ILE A 20 -0.94 0.00 5.51
CA ILE A 20 -0.29 -1.32 5.61
C ILE A 20 1.21 -1.17 5.92
N HIS A 21 1.82 -2.22 6.47
CA HIS A 21 3.26 -2.30 6.69
C HIS A 21 3.99 -2.59 5.38
N SER A 22 5.03 -1.80 5.05
CA SER A 22 5.71 -1.86 3.75
C SER A 22 6.44 -3.16 3.44
N GLU A 23 6.83 -3.91 4.47
CA GLU A 23 7.45 -5.23 4.28
C GLU A 23 6.44 -6.32 3.91
N LEU A 24 5.13 -6.14 4.14
CA LEU A 24 4.11 -7.16 3.82
C LEU A 24 4.01 -7.44 2.33
N VAL A 25 4.23 -6.42 1.51
CA VAL A 25 4.11 -6.55 0.06
C VAL A 25 5.42 -6.96 -0.61
N ARG A 26 6.51 -7.15 0.14
CA ARG A 26 7.83 -7.43 -0.42
C ARG A 26 7.85 -8.68 -1.30
N ASP A 27 7.28 -9.77 -0.81
CA ASP A 27 7.26 -11.07 -1.50
C ASP A 27 5.99 -11.26 -2.34
N ILE A 28 4.96 -10.41 -2.15
CA ILE A 28 3.66 -10.50 -2.82
C ILE A 28 3.60 -9.57 -4.04
N SER A 29 4.19 -8.38 -3.96
CA SER A 29 4.22 -7.38 -5.03
C SER A 29 5.50 -6.55 -4.99
N PRO A 30 6.56 -7.01 -5.67
CA PRO A 30 7.79 -6.24 -5.82
C PRO A 30 7.58 -4.80 -6.33
N PRO A 31 6.66 -4.51 -7.27
CA PRO A 31 6.36 -3.15 -7.67
C PRO A 31 5.84 -2.26 -6.55
N LEU A 32 4.91 -2.75 -5.71
CA LEU A 32 4.41 -1.98 -4.57
C LEU A 32 5.50 -1.77 -3.52
N HIS A 33 6.33 -2.79 -3.27
CA HIS A 33 7.47 -2.64 -2.38
C HIS A 33 8.44 -1.54 -2.85
N VAL A 34 8.71 -1.46 -4.16
CA VAL A 34 9.53 -0.38 -4.73
C VAL A 34 8.83 0.98 -4.61
N LEU A 35 7.54 1.07 -4.92
CA LEU A 35 6.74 2.30 -4.78
C LEU A 35 6.83 2.87 -3.35
N MET A 36 6.79 2.00 -2.34
CA MET A 36 6.76 2.40 -0.94
C MET A 36 8.13 2.76 -0.39
N ASN A 37 9.21 2.14 -0.87
CA ASN A 37 10.51 2.17 -0.19
C ASN A 37 11.66 2.81 -1.00
N ASN A 38 11.48 3.15 -2.27
CA ASN A 38 12.62 3.60 -3.11
C ASN A 38 13.15 5.01 -2.79
N GLY A 39 12.43 5.84 -2.05
CA GLY A 39 12.80 7.21 -1.68
C GLY A 39 12.87 8.22 -2.83
N ASN A 40 12.75 7.78 -4.07
CA ASN A 40 12.88 8.58 -5.28
C ASN A 40 11.53 9.10 -5.78
N MET A 41 10.46 8.36 -5.49
CA MET A 41 9.09 8.73 -5.85
C MET A 41 8.46 9.62 -4.78
N LYS A 42 7.57 10.52 -5.20
CA LYS A 42 6.85 11.41 -4.27
C LYS A 42 6.12 10.58 -3.21
N GLU A 43 5.48 9.50 -3.65
CA GLU A 43 4.72 8.56 -2.84
C GLU A 43 5.60 7.94 -1.75
N SER A 44 6.78 7.44 -2.11
CA SER A 44 7.74 6.85 -1.15
C SER A 44 8.23 7.85 -0.10
N ARG A 45 8.28 9.14 -0.44
CA ARG A 45 8.74 10.22 0.45
C ARG A 45 7.63 10.72 1.36
N GLU A 46 6.40 10.76 0.87
CA GLU A 46 5.22 11.20 1.62
C GLU A 46 4.56 10.06 2.41
N GLY A 47 4.89 8.80 2.10
CA GLY A 47 4.29 7.62 2.72
C GLY A 47 2.83 7.41 2.32
N VAL A 48 2.42 7.99 1.18
CA VAL A 48 1.05 7.93 0.68
C VAL A 48 1.00 7.81 -0.84
N ALA A 49 0.10 6.97 -1.37
CA ALA A 49 -0.23 6.91 -2.78
C ALA A 49 -1.74 6.98 -2.99
N VAL A 50 -2.17 7.51 -4.14
CA VAL A 50 -3.58 7.55 -4.54
C VAL A 50 -3.82 6.54 -5.64
N LEU A 51 -4.83 5.68 -5.47
CA LEU A 51 -5.27 4.69 -6.45
C LEU A 51 -6.74 4.97 -6.81
N GLU A 52 -6.97 5.99 -7.65
CA GLU A 52 -8.34 6.44 -7.98
C GLU A 52 -9.13 5.42 -8.82
N ASP A 53 -8.43 4.59 -9.60
CA ASP A 53 -9.00 3.58 -10.50
C ASP A 53 -9.21 2.21 -9.84
N VAL A 54 -8.86 2.08 -8.55
CA VAL A 54 -9.01 0.82 -7.80
C VAL A 54 -10.22 0.94 -6.88
N GLU A 55 -11.10 -0.06 -6.92
CA GLU A 55 -12.23 -0.12 -6.01
C GLU A 55 -11.78 -0.51 -4.59
N ALA A 56 -12.36 0.15 -3.58
CA ALA A 56 -11.91 0.02 -2.19
C ALA A 56 -12.13 -1.39 -1.62
N ASP A 57 -13.17 -2.09 -2.06
CA ASP A 57 -13.47 -3.48 -1.67
C ASP A 57 -12.43 -4.46 -2.23
N VAL A 58 -12.00 -4.26 -3.49
CA VAL A 58 -10.92 -5.03 -4.12
C VAL A 58 -9.62 -4.83 -3.36
N PHE A 59 -9.30 -3.58 -2.99
CA PHE A 59 -8.09 -3.30 -2.23
C PHE A 59 -8.16 -3.82 -0.79
N ALA A 60 -9.33 -3.80 -0.15
CA ALA A 60 -9.54 -4.40 1.16
C ALA A 60 -9.26 -5.91 1.12
N ALA A 61 -9.78 -6.63 0.13
CA ALA A 61 -9.51 -8.06 -0.06
C ALA A 61 -8.01 -8.33 -0.30
N PHE A 62 -7.32 -7.46 -1.04
CA PHE A 62 -5.87 -7.51 -1.16
C PHE A 62 -5.19 -7.35 0.19
N CYS A 63 -5.58 -6.34 1.00
CA CYS A 63 -5.04 -6.14 2.34
C CYS A 63 -5.24 -7.37 3.24
N GLU A 64 -6.44 -7.95 3.24
CA GLU A 64 -6.70 -9.18 3.99
C GLU A 64 -5.74 -10.29 3.56
N TYR A 65 -5.60 -10.52 2.25
CA TYR A 65 -4.68 -11.52 1.70
C TYR A 65 -3.22 -11.31 2.15
N VAL A 66 -2.68 -10.09 2.06
CA VAL A 66 -1.29 -9.82 2.50
C VAL A 66 -1.09 -9.97 4.01
N TYR A 67 -2.14 -9.84 4.83
CA TYR A 67 -2.07 -10.03 6.28
C TYR A 67 -2.32 -11.48 6.72
N SER A 68 -3.10 -12.25 5.96
CA SER A 68 -3.45 -13.63 6.31
C SER A 68 -2.39 -14.67 5.91
N GLY A 69 -1.59 -14.39 4.87
CA GLY A 69 -0.52 -15.29 4.39
C GLY A 69 -1.03 -16.55 3.70
#